data_AF-A0A0F9WFJ6-F1
#
_entry.id   AF-A0A0F9WFJ6-F1
#
_cell.length_a   1.000
_cell.length_b   1.000
_cell.length_c   1.000
_cell.angle_alpha   90.00
_cell.angle_beta   90.00
_cell.angle_gamma   90.00
#
_symmetry.space_group_name_H-M   'P 1'
#
loop_
_entity.id
_entity.type
_entity.pdbx_description
1 polymer ?
#
loop_
_entity_poly.entity_id
_entity_poly.type
_entity_poly.pdbx_seq_one_letter_code
_entity_poly.pdbx_strand_id
1 'polypeptide(L)'
;MKITNLQNEINHLVFLYFTSIGVLQRDCHLETAQEIRLNLQKEIQDCLNRVNNILEDDDTIEYLKDNSEDVLKYSKEYLDEGYDFLDYLLDL
;
A
#
# COMPACT_ATOMS: atom_id res chain seq x y z
N MET A 1 3.12 -14.99 -9.31
CA MET A 1 2.29 -14.07 -10.12
C MET A 1 2.83 -12.67 -9.93
N LYS A 2 3.16 -11.92 -10.98
CA LYS A 2 3.74 -10.56 -10.86
C LYS A 2 2.82 -9.60 -10.08
N ILE A 3 1.49 -9.70 -10.26
CA ILE A 3 0.49 -8.96 -9.47
C ILE A 3 0.60 -9.26 -7.96
N THR A 4 0.77 -10.52 -7.57
CA THR A 4 0.96 -10.88 -6.16
C THR A 4 2.22 -10.23 -5.57
N ASN A 5 3.29 -10.13 -6.36
CA ASN A 5 4.52 -9.47 -5.92
C ASN A 5 4.28 -7.95 -5.74
N LEU A 6 3.60 -7.31 -6.68
CA LEU A 6 3.22 -5.90 -6.56
C LEU A 6 2.33 -5.66 -5.32
N GLN A 7 1.33 -6.50 -5.12
CA GLN A 7 0.44 -6.44 -3.96
C GLN A 7 1.23 -6.60 -2.65
N ASN A 8 2.19 -7.53 -2.61
CA ASN A 8 3.06 -7.72 -1.45
C ASN A 8 3.92 -6.48 -1.16
N GLU A 9 4.53 -5.88 -2.18
CA GLU A 9 5.33 -4.66 -2.00
C GLU A 9 4.46 -3.46 -1.58
N ILE A 10 3.25 -3.30 -2.15
CA ILE A 10 2.31 -2.26 -1.70
C ILE A 10 1.90 -2.47 -0.24
N ASN A 11 1.56 -3.70 0.15
CA ASN A 11 1.23 -4.02 1.54
C ASN A 11 2.41 -3.74 2.49
N HIS A 12 3.63 -4.07 2.04
CA HIS A 12 4.84 -3.78 2.80
C HIS A 12 5.07 -2.26 2.95
N LEU A 13 4.85 -1.48 1.89
CA LEU A 13 4.95 -0.03 1.93
C LEU A 13 3.94 0.59 2.92
N VAL A 14 2.69 0.11 2.92
CA VAL A 14 1.65 0.52 3.87
C VAL A 14 2.09 0.23 5.32
N PHE A 15 2.64 -0.97 5.57
CA PHE A 15 3.19 -1.33 6.87
C PHE A 15 4.32 -0.40 7.31
N LEU A 16 5.25 -0.06 6.41
CA LEU A 16 6.36 0.86 6.71
C LEU A 16 5.87 2.27 7.05
N TYR A 17 4.82 2.77 6.38
CA TYR A 17 4.23 4.06 6.71
C TYR A 17 3.58 4.07 8.09
N PHE A 18 2.78 3.06 8.44
CA PHE A 18 2.20 2.96 9.77
C PHE A 18 3.27 2.83 10.86
N THR A 19 4.33 2.07 10.58
CA THR A 19 5.47 1.93 11.50
C THR A 19 6.17 3.28 11.69
N SER A 20 6.39 4.03 10.62
CA SER A 20 7.00 5.37 10.66
C SER A 20 6.17 6.36 11.47
N ILE A 21 4.84 6.36 11.28
CA ILE A 21 3.91 7.16 12.10
C ILE A 21 4.02 6.76 13.57
N GLY A 22 4.03 5.45 13.88
CA GLY A 22 4.16 4.96 15.24
C GLY A 22 5.45 5.42 15.92
N VAL A 23 6.58 5.36 15.21
CA VAL A 23 7.88 5.85 15.71
C VAL A 23 7.85 7.37 15.96
N LEU A 24 7.23 8.13 15.06
CA LEU A 24 7.10 9.59 15.21
C LEU A 24 6.17 10.00 16.35
N GLN A 25 5.13 9.22 16.63
CA GLN A 25 4.12 9.55 17.64
C GLN A 25 4.51 9.05 19.04
N ARG A 26 4.96 7.80 19.14
CA ARG A 26 5.23 7.15 20.43
C ARG A 26 6.69 7.27 20.84
N ASP A 27 7.59 7.04 19.91
CA ASP A 27 8.99 6.77 20.22
C ASP A 27 9.91 7.99 19.99
N CYS A 28 9.35 9.14 19.58
CA CYS A 28 10.12 10.32 19.15
C CYS A 28 11.04 10.93 20.21
N HIS A 29 10.80 10.64 21.48
CA HIS A 29 11.60 11.09 22.62
C HIS A 29 12.76 10.14 22.95
N LEU A 30 12.81 8.94 22.34
CA LEU A 30 13.91 8.01 22.51
C LEU A 30 15.13 8.47 21.72
N GLU A 31 16.32 8.34 22.30
CA GLU A 31 17.58 8.68 21.62
C GLU A 31 17.80 7.86 20.35
N THR A 32 17.26 6.63 20.30
CA THR A 32 17.32 5.74 19.15
C THR A 32 16.34 6.10 18.02
N ALA A 33 15.38 7.00 18.26
CA ALA A 33 14.34 7.33 17.28
C ALA A 33 14.91 7.90 15.99
N GLN A 34 15.99 8.68 16.07
CA GLN A 34 16.66 9.25 14.90
C GLN A 34 17.19 8.15 13.96
N GLU A 35 17.86 7.15 14.53
CA GLU A 35 18.43 6.01 13.79
C GLU A 35 17.32 5.15 13.18
N ILE A 36 16.28 4.84 13.97
CA ILE A 36 15.12 4.07 13.51
C ILE A 36 14.43 4.76 12.32
N ARG A 37 14.26 6.09 12.37
CA ARG A 37 13.68 6.86 11.25
C ARG A 37 14.54 6.79 9.99
N LEU A 38 15.87 6.89 10.10
CA LEU A 38 16.77 6.78 8.95
C LEU A 38 16.69 5.39 8.31
N ASN A 39 16.64 4.34 9.13
CA ASN A 39 16.49 2.97 8.66
C ASN A 39 15.13 2.76 7.96
N LEU A 40 14.04 3.27 8.54
CA LEU A 40 12.72 3.22 7.91
C LEU A 40 12.66 3.99 6.59
N GLN A 41 13.28 5.18 6.53
CA GLN A 41 13.34 5.96 5.30
C GLN A 41 14.08 5.20 4.19
N LYS A 42 15.19 4.53 4.52
CA LYS A 42 15.92 3.69 3.57
C LYS A 42 15.06 2.52 3.09
N GLU A 43 14.40 1.81 4.00
CA GLU A 43 13.56 0.67 3.64
C GLU A 43 12.37 1.08 2.77
N ILE A 44 11.75 2.23 3.05
CA ILE A 44 10.70 2.81 2.20
C ILE A 44 11.24 3.09 0.80
N GLN A 45 12.42 3.69 0.68
CA GLN A 45 13.03 3.98 -0.61
C GLN A 45 13.34 2.69 -1.39
N ASP A 46 13.87 1.68 -0.71
CA ASP A 46 14.17 0.38 -1.33
C ASP A 46 12.89 -0.32 -1.78
N CYS A 47 11.81 -0.25 -1.00
CA CYS A 47 10.48 -0.77 -1.38
C CYS A 47 9.90 -0.04 -2.59
N LEU A 48 9.97 1.30 -2.63
CA LEU A 48 9.55 2.09 -3.79
C LEU A 48 10.33 1.72 -5.07
N ASN A 49 11.64 1.49 -4.95
CA ASN A 49 12.46 1.05 -6.09
C ASN A 49 12.00 -0.34 -6.58
N ARG A 50 11.68 -1.27 -5.68
CA ARG A 50 11.12 -2.59 -6.05
C ARG A 50 9.77 -2.47 -6.74
N VAL A 51 8.86 -1.62 -6.24
CA VAL A 51 7.57 -1.34 -6.87
C VAL A 51 7.76 -0.80 -8.28
N ASN A 52 8.62 0.21 -8.46
CA ASN A 52 8.89 0.80 -9.76
C ASN A 52 9.48 -0.23 -10.74
N ASN A 53 10.43 -1.06 -10.30
CA ASN A 53 10.98 -2.12 -11.14
C ASN A 53 9.93 -3.15 -11.58
N ILE A 54 8.94 -3.46 -10.73
CA ILE A 54 7.83 -4.35 -11.09
C ILE A 54 6.90 -3.68 -12.13
N LEU A 55 6.70 -2.37 -12.03
CA LEU A 55 5.85 -1.59 -12.94
C LEU A 55 6.51 -1.30 -14.29
N GLU A 56 7.84 -1.13 -14.34
CA GLU A 56 8.62 -0.88 -15.56
C GLU A 56 8.88 -2.14 -16.40
N ASP A 57 8.55 -3.32 -15.89
CA ASP A 57 8.64 -4.59 -16.62
C ASP A 57 7.48 -4.66 -17.66
N ASP A 58 7.81 -4.48 -18.95
CA ASP A 58 6.88 -4.29 -20.10
C ASP A 58 5.71 -5.29 -20.14
N ASP A 59 5.93 -6.56 -19.77
CA ASP A 59 4.88 -7.60 -19.72
C ASP A 59 3.78 -7.29 -18.68
N THR A 60 4.10 -6.48 -17.67
CA THR A 60 3.20 -6.15 -16.56
C THR A 60 2.20 -5.07 -16.95
N ILE A 61 2.61 -4.08 -17.76
CA ILE A 61 1.73 -2.98 -18.18
C ILE A 61 0.61 -3.48 -19.10
N GLU A 62 0.93 -4.41 -20.00
CA GLU A 62 -0.05 -4.99 -20.94
C GLU A 62 -1.02 -5.95 -20.21
N TYR A 63 -0.52 -6.80 -19.31
CA TYR A 63 -1.36 -7.67 -18.48
C TYR A 63 -2.22 -6.90 -17.45
N LEU A 64 -1.69 -5.80 -16.89
CA LEU A 64 -2.46 -4.92 -16.00
C LEU A 64 -3.55 -4.16 -16.77
N LYS A 65 -3.32 -3.70 -18.01
CA LYS A 65 -4.37 -3.03 -18.78
C LYS A 65 -5.58 -3.93 -19.01
N ASP A 66 -5.35 -5.16 -19.45
CA ASP A 66 -6.44 -6.10 -19.76
C ASP A 66 -7.18 -6.61 -18.50
N ASN A 67 -6.50 -6.73 -17.35
CA ASN A 67 -7.15 -7.18 -16.10
C ASN A 67 -7.61 -6.04 -15.17
N SER A 68 -7.10 -4.81 -15.36
CA SER A 68 -7.43 -3.69 -14.47
C SER A 68 -8.85 -3.20 -14.65
N GLU A 69 -9.44 -3.24 -15.84
CA GLU A 69 -10.83 -2.80 -16.05
C GLU A 69 -11.82 -3.66 -15.25
N ASP A 70 -11.67 -4.99 -15.30
CA ASP A 70 -12.54 -5.92 -14.56
C ASP A 70 -12.26 -5.89 -13.05
N VAL A 71 -10.99 -5.79 -12.63
CA VAL A 71 -10.63 -5.70 -11.20
C VAL A 71 -11.05 -4.35 -10.61
N LEU A 72 -10.92 -3.24 -11.35
CA LEU A 72 -11.38 -1.92 -10.91
C LEU A 72 -12.91 -1.86 -10.84
N LYS A 73 -13.60 -2.48 -11.80
CA LYS A 73 -15.06 -2.61 -11.77
C LYS A 73 -15.51 -3.40 -10.55
N TYR A 74 -14.92 -4.58 -10.31
CA TYR A 74 -15.23 -5.40 -9.14
C TYR A 74 -14.91 -4.68 -7.82
N SER A 75 -13.77 -4.00 -7.74
CA SER A 75 -13.37 -3.24 -6.55
C SER A 75 -14.30 -2.06 -6.28
N LYS A 76 -14.80 -1.41 -7.34
CA LYS A 76 -15.79 -0.34 -7.23
C LYS A 76 -17.13 -0.87 -6.73
N GLU A 77 -17.62 -1.98 -7.28
CA GLU A 77 -18.85 -2.64 -6.82
C GLU A 77 -18.75 -3.02 -5.32
N TYR A 78 -17.59 -3.53 -4.88
CA TYR A 78 -17.36 -3.88 -3.47
C TYR A 78 -17.30 -2.67 -2.54
N LEU A 79 -16.77 -1.54 -3.02
CA LEU A 79 -16.77 -0.27 -2.28
C LEU A 79 -18.18 0.30 -2.17
N ASP A 80 -18.96 0.25 -3.26
CA ASP A 80 -20.35 0.69 -3.28
C ASP A 80 -21.19 -0.14 -2.29
N GLU A 81 -21.04 -1.47 -2.26
CA GLU A 81 -21.66 -2.34 -1.24
C GLU A 81 -21.23 -1.97 0.20
N GLY A 82 -19.95 -1.63 0.39
CA GLY A 82 -19.42 -1.19 1.69
C GLY A 82 -19.99 0.16 2.15
N TYR A 83 -20.20 1.09 1.23
CA TYR A 83 -20.85 2.38 1.51
C TYR A 83 -22.32 2.20 1.84
N ASP A 84 -23.06 1.39 1.09
CA ASP A 84 -24.47 1.08 1.38
C ASP A 84 -24.64 0.45 2.77
N PHE A 85 -23.72 -0.43 3.18
CA PHE A 85 -23.70 -1.01 4.51
C PHE A 85 -23.43 0.05 5.60
N LEU A 86 -22.50 0.97 5.37
CA LEU A 86 -22.20 2.06 6.31
C LEU A 86 -23.38 3.03 6.43
N ASP A 87 -24.02 3.39 5.32
CA ASP A 87 -25.21 4.24 5.31
C ASP A 87 -26.35 3.58 6.11
N TYR A 88 -26.59 2.28 5.92
CA TYR A 88 -27.55 1.53 6.73
C TYR A 88 -27.24 1.56 8.24
N LEU A 89 -25.96 1.47 8.63
CA LEU A 89 -25.56 1.55 10.04
C LEU A 89 -25.70 2.95 10.63
N LEU A 90 -25.54 4.00 9.82
CA LEU A 90 -25.61 5.40 10.26
C LEU A 90 -27.05 5.94 10.34
N ASP A 91 -27.99 5.30 9.61
CA ASP A 91 -29.42 5.59 9.66
C ASP A 91 -30.18 4.78 10.77
N LEU A 92 -29.46 4.01 11.58
CA LEU A 92 -29.95 3.17 12.70
C LEU A 92 -29.79 3.87 14.06
#